data_AF-W3AJH2-F1
#
_entry.id   AF-W3AJH2-F1
#
_cell.length_a   1.000
_cell.length_b   1.000
_cell.length_c   1.000
_cell.angle_alpha   90.00
_cell.angle_beta   90.00
_cell.angle_gamma   90.00
#
_symmetry.space_group_name_H-M   'P 1'
#
loop_
_entity.id
_entity.type
_entity.pdbx_description
1 polymer ?
#
loop_
_entity_poly.entity_id
_entity_poly.type
_entity_poly.pdbx_seq_one_letter_code
_entity_poly.pdbx_strand_id
1 'polypeptide(L)'
;MRFFGSASVLEGTGKVRKMKKNHGIDTTTVGGRIKYWRWYAGINQEELAEKMFTSKQMISAYETNKVDVKASVLIEIAVVLGIEVGWLFADQFDKKVNENGNYDTEELLTIYDLLPKEMQKVAIEQMKSLLSYCEKMK
;
A
#
# COMPACT_ATOMS: atom_id res chain seq x y z
N MET A 1 42.42 -2.95 29.33
CA MET A 1 41.81 -2.33 28.13
C MET A 1 42.06 -3.23 26.94
N ARG A 2 41.05 -4.00 26.51
CA ARG A 2 40.95 -4.70 25.22
C ARG A 2 39.49 -5.18 25.10
N PHE A 3 38.96 -4.96 23.91
CA PHE A 3 37.54 -4.80 23.58
C PHE A 3 36.73 -6.11 23.66
N PHE A 4 35.50 -6.01 24.15
CA PHE A 4 34.45 -6.99 23.93
C PHE A 4 34.09 -7.00 22.43
N GLY A 5 34.39 -8.11 21.75
CA GLY A 5 33.92 -8.39 20.39
C GLY A 5 32.51 -8.95 20.43
N SER A 6 31.67 -8.42 19.56
CA SER A 6 30.22 -8.47 19.52
C SER A 6 29.61 -9.86 19.30
N ALA A 7 28.57 -10.15 20.08
CA ALA A 7 27.39 -10.94 19.72
C ALA A 7 26.80 -10.47 18.37
N SER A 8 25.96 -11.17 17.62
CA SER A 8 25.43 -12.53 17.57
C SER A 8 24.72 -12.61 16.21
N VAL A 9 24.60 -13.82 15.69
CA VAL A 9 23.93 -14.25 14.45
C VAL A 9 22.61 -13.50 14.19
N LEU A 10 22.46 -12.95 12.98
CA LEU A 10 21.16 -12.67 12.37
C LEU A 10 21.12 -13.31 10.98
N GLU A 11 20.82 -14.60 10.95
CA GLU A 11 20.28 -15.26 9.76
C GLU A 11 18.80 -14.84 9.60
N GLY A 12 18.56 -13.81 8.80
CA GLY A 12 17.22 -13.42 8.35
C GLY A 12 16.97 -13.95 6.95
N THR A 13 16.27 -15.08 6.84
CA THR A 13 15.85 -15.67 5.55
C THR A 13 14.82 -14.78 4.84
N GLY A 14 15.28 -13.84 4.01
CA GLY A 14 14.44 -13.02 3.14
C GLY A 14 13.88 -13.80 1.95
N LYS A 15 12.90 -14.68 2.18
CA LYS A 15 12.09 -15.26 1.09
C LYS A 15 11.15 -14.18 0.58
N VAL A 16 11.53 -13.51 -0.51
CA VAL A 16 10.62 -12.63 -1.27
C VAL A 16 9.47 -13.50 -1.81
N ARG A 17 8.32 -13.48 -1.12
CA ARG A 17 7.11 -14.17 -1.57
C ARG A 17 6.56 -13.43 -2.78
N LYS A 18 6.57 -14.11 -3.94
CA LYS A 18 6.04 -13.65 -5.22
C LYS A 18 4.59 -13.17 -5.04
N MET A 19 4.33 -11.87 -5.21
CA MET A 19 2.98 -11.30 -5.09
C MET A 19 2.05 -11.94 -6.14
N LYS A 20 0.94 -12.53 -5.70
CA LYS A 20 -0.15 -12.94 -6.59
C LYS A 20 -0.96 -11.68 -6.95
N LYS A 21 -1.13 -11.42 -8.25
CA LYS A 21 -2.04 -10.37 -8.76
C LYS A 21 -3.48 -10.69 -8.31
N ASN A 22 -4.05 -9.91 -7.41
CA ASN A 22 -5.43 -10.11 -6.95
C ASN A 22 -6.38 -9.13 -7.64
N HIS A 23 -7.16 -9.65 -8.59
CA HIS A 23 -8.22 -8.91 -9.32
C HIS A 23 -9.56 -8.85 -8.56
N GLY A 24 -9.59 -9.04 -7.23
CA GLY A 24 -10.86 -9.26 -6.50
C GLY A 24 -10.92 -8.75 -5.05
N ILE A 25 -10.06 -7.81 -4.65
CA ILE A 25 -10.22 -7.11 -3.36
C ILE A 25 -10.96 -5.80 -3.65
N ASP A 26 -12.14 -5.64 -3.09
CA ASP A 26 -12.88 -4.38 -3.13
C ASP A 26 -12.20 -3.37 -2.20
N THR A 27 -11.63 -2.30 -2.74
CA THR A 27 -10.95 -1.23 -1.99
C THR A 27 -11.80 0.03 -1.82
N THR A 28 -13.10 -0.01 -2.16
CA THR A 28 -14.02 1.12 -1.93
C THR A 28 -14.29 1.33 -0.43
N THR A 29 -14.13 0.26 0.37
CA THR A 29 -14.34 0.27 1.82
C THR A 29 -13.03 0.29 2.62
N VAL A 30 -13.08 0.76 3.87
CA VAL A 30 -11.93 0.74 4.79
C VAL A 30 -11.45 -0.70 5.04
N GLY A 31 -12.36 -1.63 5.32
CA GLY A 31 -12.03 -3.04 5.50
C GLY A 31 -11.36 -3.66 4.28
N GLY A 32 -11.84 -3.28 3.11
CA GLY A 32 -11.24 -3.59 1.82
C GLY A 32 -9.78 -3.16 1.68
N ARG A 33 -9.48 -1.92 2.06
CA ARG A 33 -8.12 -1.35 2.05
C ARG A 33 -7.21 -2.00 3.09
N ILE A 34 -7.71 -2.29 4.29
CA ILE A 34 -6.97 -3.07 5.30
C ILE A 34 -6.55 -4.42 4.70
N LYS A 35 -7.48 -5.13 4.06
CA LYS A 35 -7.21 -6.43 3.42
C LYS A 35 -6.19 -6.31 2.30
N TYR A 36 -6.32 -5.29 1.44
CA TYR A 36 -5.37 -5.04 0.36
C TYR A 36 -3.95 -4.87 0.89
N TRP A 37 -3.76 -3.99 1.87
CA TRP A 37 -2.44 -3.70 2.44
C TRP A 37 -1.88 -4.84 3.26
N ARG A 38 -2.72 -5.61 3.97
CA ARG A 38 -2.27 -6.84 4.64
C ARG A 38 -1.69 -7.84 3.63
N TRP A 39 -2.35 -8.02 2.50
CA TRP A 39 -1.84 -8.89 1.42
C TRP A 39 -0.55 -8.35 0.81
N TYR A 40 -0.46 -7.03 0.62
CA TYR A 40 0.75 -6.37 0.14
C TYR A 40 1.93 -6.57 1.11
N ALA A 41 1.69 -6.48 2.42
CA ALA A 41 2.66 -6.78 3.47
C ALA A 41 3.01 -8.28 3.56
N GLY A 42 2.32 -9.16 2.82
CA GLY A 42 2.62 -10.59 2.74
C GLY A 42 2.24 -11.41 3.97
N ILE A 43 1.42 -10.84 4.87
CA ILE A 43 1.01 -11.48 6.12
C ILE A 43 -0.43 -12.01 6.05
N ASN A 44 -0.73 -13.07 6.80
CA ASN A 44 -2.07 -13.63 6.96
C ASN A 44 -2.87 -12.92 8.09
N GLN A 45 -4.14 -13.28 8.28
CA GLN A 45 -5.00 -12.62 9.28
C GLN A 45 -4.56 -12.92 10.70
N GLU A 46 -4.06 -14.12 10.98
CA GLU A 46 -3.50 -14.52 12.26
C GLU A 46 -2.26 -13.69 12.62
N GLU A 47 -1.33 -13.53 11.69
CA GLU A 47 -0.11 -12.72 11.86
C GLU A 47 -0.44 -11.24 12.11
N LEU A 48 -1.44 -10.68 11.40
CA LEU A 48 -1.91 -9.32 11.70
C LEU A 48 -2.58 -9.25 13.08
N ALA A 49 -3.36 -10.26 13.46
CA ALA A 49 -4.04 -10.31 14.76
C ALA A 49 -3.05 -10.38 15.92
N GLU A 50 -1.99 -11.18 15.79
CA GLU A 50 -0.89 -11.27 16.75
C GLU A 50 -0.21 -9.92 16.96
N LYS A 51 0.14 -9.22 15.86
CA LYS A 51 0.76 -7.89 15.92
C LYS A 51 -0.15 -6.81 16.51
N MET A 52 -1.46 -6.97 16.32
CA MET A 52 -2.49 -6.05 16.83
C MET A 52 -3.01 -6.44 18.23
N PHE A 53 -2.46 -7.49 18.85
CA PHE A 53 -2.93 -8.06 20.12
C PHE A 53 -4.46 -8.29 20.16
N THR A 54 -5.01 -8.83 19.07
CA THR A 54 -6.44 -9.09 18.89
C THR A 54 -6.67 -10.50 18.34
N SER A 55 -7.92 -10.85 18.02
CA SER A 55 -8.25 -12.16 17.44
C SER A 55 -8.30 -12.13 15.91
N LYS A 56 -7.99 -13.27 15.27
CA LYS A 56 -8.15 -13.44 13.81
C LYS A 56 -9.57 -13.11 13.36
N GLN A 57 -10.57 -13.50 14.16
CA GLN A 57 -11.98 -13.21 13.91
C GLN A 57 -12.24 -11.71 13.88
N MET A 58 -11.59 -10.93 14.75
CA MET A 58 -11.69 -9.48 14.76
C MET A 58 -11.05 -8.85 13.52
N ILE A 59 -9.85 -9.29 13.12
CA ILE A 59 -9.23 -8.85 11.87
C ILE A 59 -10.12 -9.17 10.67
N SER A 60 -10.71 -10.36 10.62
CA SER A 60 -11.66 -10.74 9.57
C SER A 60 -12.91 -9.86 9.58
N ALA A 61 -13.43 -9.51 10.77
CA ALA A 61 -14.57 -8.61 10.91
C ALA A 61 -14.25 -7.19 10.41
N TYR A 62 -13.05 -6.68 10.68
CA TYR A 62 -12.56 -5.42 10.12
C TYR A 62 -12.47 -5.49 8.60
N GLU A 63 -11.82 -6.52 8.06
CA GLU A 63 -11.60 -6.68 6.60
C GLU A 63 -12.89 -6.89 5.79
N THR A 64 -13.96 -7.32 6.46
CA THR A 64 -15.27 -7.57 5.84
C THR A 64 -16.30 -6.49 6.19
N ASN A 65 -15.88 -5.40 6.85
CA ASN A 65 -16.74 -4.29 7.29
C ASN A 65 -17.92 -4.75 8.18
N LYS A 66 -17.75 -5.88 8.90
CA LYS A 66 -18.75 -6.36 9.87
C LYS A 66 -18.75 -5.57 11.18
N VAL A 67 -17.63 -4.92 11.47
CA VAL A 67 -17.43 -4.09 12.66
C VAL A 67 -16.75 -2.80 12.23
N ASP A 68 -17.29 -1.67 12.70
CA ASP A 68 -16.67 -0.37 12.52
C ASP A 68 -15.34 -0.30 13.26
N VAL A 69 -14.32 0.17 12.55
CA VAL A 69 -12.96 0.29 13.09
C VAL A 69 -12.78 1.71 13.61
N LYS A 70 -12.45 1.84 14.90
CA LYS A 70 -12.15 3.15 15.49
C LYS A 70 -10.88 3.74 14.86
N ALA A 71 -10.82 5.06 14.78
CA ALA A 71 -9.66 5.77 14.21
C ALA A 71 -8.32 5.39 14.87
N SER A 72 -8.30 5.20 16.20
CA SER A 72 -7.10 4.76 16.92
C SER A 72 -6.59 3.40 16.43
N VAL A 73 -7.50 2.46 16.18
CA VAL A 73 -7.17 1.12 15.69
C VAL A 73 -6.68 1.19 14.24
N LEU A 74 -7.25 2.07 13.40
CA LEU A 74 -6.76 2.28 12.04
C LEU A 74 -5.31 2.79 12.00
N ILE A 75 -4.96 3.71 12.91
CA ILE A 75 -3.59 4.20 13.05
C ILE A 75 -2.64 3.06 13.41
N GLU A 76 -3.01 2.23 14.39
CA GLU A 76 -2.24 1.05 14.79
C GLU A 76 -2.06 0.05 13.65
N ILE A 77 -3.15 -0.26 12.91
CA ILE A 77 -3.10 -1.12 11.72
C ILE A 77 -2.12 -0.55 10.68
N ALA A 78 -2.18 0.76 10.41
CA ALA A 78 -1.29 1.40 9.45
C ALA A 78 0.19 1.26 9.86
N VAL A 79 0.50 1.46 11.15
CA VAL A 79 1.85 1.25 11.71
C VAL A 79 2.30 -0.19 11.53
N VAL A 80 1.45 -1.17 11.85
CA VAL A 80 1.76 -2.60 11.72
C VAL A 80 1.99 -3.02 10.26
N LEU A 81 1.25 -2.42 9.33
CA LEU A 81 1.35 -2.67 7.89
C LEU A 81 2.45 -1.85 7.21
N GLY A 82 3.07 -0.90 7.90
CA GLY A 82 4.13 -0.05 7.36
C GLY A 82 3.64 0.96 6.32
N ILE A 83 2.42 1.47 6.47
CA ILE A 83 1.80 2.45 5.57
C ILE A 83 1.40 3.70 6.34
N GLU A 84 1.22 4.82 5.61
CA GLU A 84 0.54 5.98 6.16
C GLU A 84 -0.96 5.68 6.35
N VAL A 85 -1.55 6.19 7.44
CA VAL A 85 -2.96 5.92 7.76
C VAL A 85 -3.91 6.42 6.67
N GLY A 86 -3.53 7.45 5.90
CA GLY A 86 -4.27 7.97 4.75
C GLY A 86 -4.64 6.90 3.73
N TRP A 87 -3.79 5.88 3.55
CA TRP A 87 -4.02 4.77 2.63
C TRP A 87 -5.17 3.83 3.06
N LEU A 88 -5.72 3.99 4.26
CA LEU A 88 -6.92 3.27 4.72
C LEU A 88 -8.22 4.04 4.43
N PHE A 89 -8.14 5.27 3.90
CA PHE A 89 -9.27 6.12 3.57
C PHE A 89 -9.47 6.24 2.05
N ALA A 90 -10.71 6.55 1.64
CA ALA A 90 -11.09 6.61 0.23
C ALA A 90 -10.47 7.82 -0.48
N ASP A 91 -10.22 8.92 0.24
CA ASP A 91 -9.72 10.19 -0.31
C ASP A 91 -8.37 10.11 -1.02
N GLN A 92 -7.58 9.04 -0.78
CA GLN A 92 -6.32 8.77 -1.50
C GLN A 92 -6.48 7.86 -2.74
N PHE A 93 -7.66 7.28 -2.95
CA PHE A 93 -7.96 6.42 -4.11
C PHE A 93 -9.12 6.94 -4.97
N ASP A 94 -9.89 7.89 -4.45
CA ASP A 94 -10.79 8.67 -5.29
C ASP A 94 -9.93 9.44 -6.27
N LYS A 95 -10.26 9.27 -7.56
CA LYS A 95 -9.69 10.09 -8.63
C LYS A 95 -9.87 11.55 -8.20
N LYS A 96 -8.79 12.22 -7.83
CA LYS A 96 -8.78 13.67 -7.69
C LYS A 96 -8.83 14.24 -9.10
N VAL A 97 -10.03 14.20 -9.67
CA VAL A 97 -10.32 15.02 -10.84
C VAL A 97 -10.64 16.41 -10.32
N ASN A 98 -9.99 17.42 -10.89
CA ASN A 98 -10.41 18.79 -10.64
C ASN A 98 -11.82 19.03 -11.21
N GLU A 99 -12.40 20.20 -10.94
CA GLU A 99 -13.73 20.61 -11.42
C GLU A 99 -13.95 20.43 -12.94
N ASN A 100 -12.86 20.36 -13.72
CA ASN A 100 -12.87 20.17 -15.16
C ASN A 100 -12.76 18.70 -15.60
N GLY A 101 -12.76 17.75 -14.66
CA GLY A 101 -12.63 16.32 -14.94
C GLY A 101 -11.20 15.85 -15.23
N ASN A 102 -10.20 16.73 -15.08
CA ASN A 102 -8.80 16.40 -15.31
C ASN A 102 -8.17 15.82 -14.06
N TYR A 103 -7.33 14.80 -14.21
CA TYR A 103 -6.53 14.26 -13.11
C TYR A 103 -5.64 15.34 -12.49
N ASP A 104 -5.56 15.34 -11.16
CA ASP A 104 -4.73 16.25 -10.40
C ASP A 104 -3.25 16.09 -10.79
N THR A 105 -2.68 17.19 -11.27
CA THR A 105 -1.29 17.21 -11.75
C THR A 105 -0.32 17.18 -10.57
N GLU A 106 -0.74 17.64 -9.40
CA GLU A 106 0.06 17.64 -8.17
C GLU A 106 0.27 16.21 -7.64
N GLU A 107 -0.76 15.36 -7.72
CA GLU A 107 -0.66 13.95 -7.40
C GLU A 107 0.34 13.23 -8.32
N LEU A 108 0.28 13.49 -9.63
CA LEU A 108 1.20 12.91 -10.61
C LEU A 108 2.65 13.29 -10.32
N LEU A 109 2.91 14.57 -10.02
CA LEU A 109 4.26 15.06 -9.69
C LEU A 109 4.78 14.42 -8.41
N THR A 110 3.92 14.31 -7.38
CA THR A 110 4.27 13.67 -6.11
C THR A 110 4.65 12.20 -6.30
N ILE A 111 3.83 11.43 -7.04
CA ILE A 111 4.12 10.02 -7.34
C ILE A 111 5.43 9.91 -8.12
N TYR A 112 5.63 10.77 -9.12
CA TYR A 112 6.83 10.78 -9.94
C TYR A 112 8.11 11.01 -9.10
N ASP A 113 8.08 11.96 -8.18
CA ASP A 113 9.23 12.27 -7.31
C ASP A 113 9.56 11.16 -6.31
N LEU A 114 8.56 10.37 -5.91
CA LEU A 114 8.74 9.20 -5.03
C LEU A 114 9.28 7.96 -5.77
N LEU A 115 9.23 7.93 -7.10
CA LEU A 115 9.77 6.81 -7.87
C LEU A 115 11.32 6.79 -7.84
N PRO A 116 11.94 5.59 -7.79
CA PRO A 116 13.38 5.46 -8.07
C PRO A 116 13.77 6.06 -9.42
N LYS A 117 15.01 6.55 -9.56
CA LYS A 117 15.47 7.28 -10.77
C LYS A 117 15.32 6.47 -12.06
N GLU A 118 15.52 5.16 -11.97
CA GLU A 118 15.34 4.23 -13.08
C GLU A 118 13.88 4.16 -13.52
N MET A 119 12.95 4.19 -12.55
CA MET A 119 11.51 4.14 -12.80
C MET A 119 10.94 5.47 -13.28
N GLN A 120 11.52 6.60 -12.85
CA GLN A 120 11.21 7.93 -13.39
C GLN A 120 11.45 7.98 -14.91
N LYS A 121 12.54 7.38 -15.39
CA LYS A 121 12.83 7.28 -16.82
C LYS A 121 11.80 6.43 -17.55
N VAL A 122 11.44 5.27 -16.99
CA VAL A 122 10.41 4.40 -17.57
C VAL A 122 9.06 5.10 -17.63
N ALA A 123 8.65 5.81 -16.58
CA ALA A 123 7.39 6.55 -16.54
C ALA A 123 7.32 7.61 -17.66
N ILE A 124 8.40 8.37 -17.88
CA ILE A 124 8.49 9.33 -18.99
C ILE A 124 8.29 8.64 -20.35
N GLU A 125 8.97 7.52 -20.60
CA GLU A 125 8.87 6.83 -21.89
C GLU A 125 7.47 6.26 -22.13
N GLN A 126 6.80 5.80 -21.08
CA GLN A 126 5.40 5.40 -21.16
C GLN A 126 4.49 6.59 -21.52
N MET A 127 4.67 7.74 -20.87
CA MET A 127 3.90 8.95 -21.18
C MET A 127 4.12 9.43 -22.62
N LYS A 128 5.37 9.41 -23.11
CA LYS A 128 5.68 9.71 -24.52
C LYS A 128 5.01 8.74 -25.49
N SER A 129 4.99 7.44 -25.14
CA SER A 129 4.34 6.42 -25.95
C SER A 129 2.83 6.68 -26.06
N LEU A 130 2.19 7.10 -24.97
CA LEU A 130 0.79 7.50 -24.96
C LEU A 130 0.54 8.73 -25.86
N LEU A 131 1.39 9.76 -25.77
CA LEU A 131 1.29 10.94 -26.64
C LEU A 131 1.39 10.57 -28.13
N SER A 132 2.39 9.77 -28.49
CA SER A 132 2.58 9.32 -29.88
C SER A 132 1.40 8.48 -30.38
N TYR A 133 0.79 7.67 -29.51
CA TYR A 133 -0.41 6.92 -29.86
C TYR A 133 -1.61 7.85 -30.13
N CYS A 134 -1.82 8.86 -29.29
CA CYS A 134 -2.90 9.83 -29.46
C CYS A 134 -2.75 10.68 -30.73
N GLU A 135 -1.53 11.02 -31.12
CA GLU A 135 -1.25 11.75 -32.37
C GLU A 135 -1.57 10.92 -33.61
N LYS A 136 -1.35 9.60 -33.56
CA LYS A 136 -1.65 8.68 -34.67
C LYS A 136 -3.15 8.40 -34.85
N MET A 137 -3.97 8.70 -33.85
CA MET A 137 -5.43 8.51 -33.91
C MET A 137 -6.20 9.76 -34.35
N LYS A 138 -5.51 10.89 -34.56
CA LYS A 138 -6.08 12.09 -35.17
C LYS A 138 -5.92 12.04 -36.69
#